data_AF-A0A8X7NKB9-F1
#
_entry.id   AF-A0A8X7NKB9-F1
#
_cell.length_a   1.000
_cell.length_b   1.000
_cell.length_c   1.000
_cell.angle_alpha   90.00
_cell.angle_beta   90.00
_cell.angle_gamma   90.00
#
_symmetry.space_group_name_H-M   'P 1'
#
loop_
_entity.id
_entity.type
_entity.pdbx_description
1 polymer ?
#
loop_
_entity_poly.entity_id
_entity_poly.type
_entity_poly.pdbx_seq_one_letter_code
_entity_poly.pdbx_strand_id
1 'polypeptide(L)'
;MASANTFDGKIREIPGVCVDNFSYKGEVFFLTHCHSDHLNGLLENSFCGRVFCSQLTKDIIALDHRYNDILRFLIVKEYNEPFEVQTFCSSMTVTMLKTYHCPGSSMFLFECTNGVSCLATGDIRAEKWWVSSLIQNRYIFPYITGLKTLDQIYLDTTFSYRGEPYISIMPNSEGITALIELLKLYPVDKEIEFSFIDAVSGSEEVWSRVLDHFNGTLDADPSIIERMKLIKCNPRSPGSMVFNVGNLYKDIPLMITIKHCIDFNIVDYAGFCLPKKLCDVDASNLTLLRILGSGNQIYSYDGKTWLLPLNGEELLPTNLLLMISRHSSYEESIELVKLFKPKSVFPCVESKRSWLNGFTVGRVFGPFCSSSKHLFDIENFRKYGQPPRMVLDRPVSKINRWSFTQCTEEIKFVKDFITNPRPFKGQMKLGQNTVDQESWSQGFKLQSIIAGRGEEKYKRIVNYHQNKDLRLIVSTVQNKHTQHDSESETESACSTDYDTDSTSTSVIASSCVFEKSFSEVQLMPDDNFLSPSLNLHKISEISNAIRSDRRSWNSFKLKSVR
;
A
#
# COMPACT_ATOMS: atom_id res chain seq x y z
N MET A 1 2.96 -1.58 -14.31
CA MET A 1 1.73 -0.97 -14.83
C MET A 1 0.52 -1.52 -14.07
N ALA A 2 -0.33 -0.60 -13.61
CA ALA A 2 -1.62 -0.76 -12.94
C ALA A 2 -1.63 -1.05 -11.43
N SER A 3 -1.22 -0.06 -10.62
CA SER A 3 -2.02 0.31 -9.44
C SER A 3 -2.86 1.57 -9.71
N ALA A 4 -3.42 1.68 -10.91
CA ALA A 4 -4.27 2.79 -11.26
C ALA A 4 -5.59 2.69 -10.48
N ASN A 5 -6.02 3.79 -9.86
CA ASN A 5 -7.42 4.00 -9.51
C ASN A 5 -8.32 3.53 -10.67
N THR A 6 -9.04 2.42 -10.48
CA THR A 6 -9.92 1.86 -11.52
C THR A 6 -11.28 2.52 -11.55
N PHE A 7 -11.55 3.42 -10.61
CA PHE A 7 -12.78 4.17 -10.56
C PHE A 7 -12.84 5.09 -11.77
N ASP A 8 -13.97 5.04 -12.48
CA ASP A 8 -14.23 5.92 -13.62
C ASP A 8 -14.56 7.36 -13.22
N GLY A 9 -14.48 7.67 -11.93
CA GLY A 9 -14.73 8.98 -11.34
C GLY A 9 -16.20 9.34 -11.17
N LYS A 10 -17.17 8.62 -11.77
CA LYS A 10 -18.56 9.11 -11.78
C LYS A 10 -19.31 8.74 -10.50
N ILE A 11 -19.92 9.75 -9.88
CA ILE A 11 -20.87 9.55 -8.79
C ILE A 11 -22.22 9.15 -9.38
N ARG A 12 -22.53 7.85 -9.32
CA ARG A 12 -23.66 7.18 -9.97
C ARG A 12 -25.01 7.78 -9.58
N GLU A 13 -25.16 8.21 -8.33
CA GLU A 13 -26.39 8.80 -7.82
C GLU A 13 -26.57 10.27 -8.24
N ILE A 14 -25.51 10.92 -8.74
CA ILE A 14 -25.48 12.36 -9.04
C ILE A 14 -24.93 12.58 -10.46
N PRO A 15 -25.79 12.49 -11.50
CA PRO A 15 -25.37 12.65 -12.88
C PRO A 15 -24.62 13.97 -13.12
N GLY A 16 -23.51 13.90 -13.84
CA GLY A 16 -22.66 15.06 -14.17
C GLY A 16 -21.56 15.36 -13.15
N VAL A 17 -21.54 14.70 -11.99
CA VAL A 17 -20.46 14.82 -11.00
C VAL A 17 -19.38 13.76 -11.21
N CYS A 18 -18.13 14.20 -11.33
CA CYS A 18 -16.96 13.34 -11.44
C CYS A 18 -15.92 13.67 -10.35
N VAL A 19 -15.20 12.66 -9.86
CA VAL A 19 -14.14 12.79 -8.84
C VAL A 19 -12.89 12.09 -9.37
N ASP A 20 -11.75 12.80 -9.38
CA ASP A 20 -10.42 12.27 -9.73
C ASP A 20 -10.25 11.65 -11.13
N ASN A 21 -11.24 11.84 -12.02
CA ASN A 21 -11.15 11.43 -13.41
C ASN A 21 -11.75 12.53 -14.30
N PHE A 22 -10.90 13.09 -15.15
CA PHE A 22 -11.20 14.26 -15.98
C PHE A 22 -11.34 13.92 -17.47
N SER A 23 -11.11 12.66 -17.86
CA SER A 23 -11.29 12.18 -19.25
C SER A 23 -12.76 11.99 -19.63
N TYR A 24 -13.69 12.05 -18.68
CA TYR A 24 -15.13 11.92 -18.94
C TYR A 24 -15.79 13.28 -19.21
N LYS A 25 -16.87 13.25 -20.02
CA LYS A 25 -17.78 14.38 -20.19
C LYS A 25 -18.64 14.56 -18.93
N GLY A 26 -18.03 15.08 -17.87
CA GLY A 26 -18.69 15.58 -16.66
C GLY A 26 -19.05 17.06 -16.76
N GLU A 27 -19.95 17.53 -15.90
CA GLU A 27 -20.29 18.95 -15.78
C GLU A 27 -19.50 19.63 -14.68
N VAL A 28 -19.27 18.91 -13.58
CA VAL A 28 -18.54 19.38 -12.40
C VAL A 28 -17.60 18.29 -11.94
N PHE A 29 -16.37 18.70 -11.63
CA PHE A 29 -15.31 17.80 -11.22
C PHE A 29 -14.81 18.14 -9.82
N PHE A 30 -14.29 17.15 -9.13
CA PHE A 30 -13.66 17.28 -7.81
C PHE A 30 -12.32 16.57 -7.85
N LEU A 31 -11.30 17.20 -7.26
CA LEU A 31 -9.98 16.61 -7.11
C LEU A 31 -9.67 16.42 -5.63
N THR A 32 -9.53 15.16 -5.22
CA THR A 32 -9.30 14.79 -3.83
C THR A 32 -7.88 15.13 -3.40
N HIS A 33 -6.88 14.87 -4.25
CA HIS A 33 -5.46 15.10 -3.97
C HIS A 33 -4.59 15.09 -5.24
N CYS A 34 -3.30 15.40 -5.11
CA CYS A 34 -2.37 15.52 -6.24
C CYS A 34 -1.45 14.28 -6.37
N HIS A 35 -2.01 13.12 -6.73
CA HIS A 35 -1.27 11.95 -7.22
C HIS A 35 -1.58 11.71 -8.70
N SER A 36 -0.62 11.17 -9.43
CA SER A 36 -0.64 11.11 -10.89
C SER A 36 -1.85 10.35 -11.46
N ASP A 37 -2.25 9.24 -10.82
CA ASP A 37 -3.40 8.42 -11.22
C ASP A 37 -4.76 9.04 -10.89
N HIS A 38 -4.80 10.09 -10.06
CA HIS A 38 -5.98 10.91 -9.78
C HIS A 38 -6.06 12.19 -10.64
N LEU A 39 -5.06 12.43 -11.50
CA LEU A 39 -5.01 13.58 -12.41
C LEU A 39 -5.34 13.19 -13.87
N ASN A 40 -5.81 11.96 -14.09
CA ASN A 40 -6.04 11.45 -15.44
C ASN A 40 -7.06 12.30 -16.21
N GLY A 41 -6.68 12.72 -17.43
CA GLY A 41 -7.48 13.59 -18.29
C GLY A 41 -7.36 15.08 -18.02
N LEU A 42 -6.70 15.49 -16.93
CA LEU A 42 -6.67 16.90 -16.52
C LEU A 42 -5.83 17.77 -17.47
N LEU A 43 -4.82 17.18 -18.12
CA LEU A 43 -3.96 17.83 -19.12
C LEU A 43 -4.48 17.68 -20.57
N GLU A 44 -5.64 17.06 -20.78
CA GLU A 44 -6.20 16.95 -22.13
C GLU A 44 -6.60 18.33 -22.66
N ASN A 45 -6.22 18.65 -23.91
CA ASN A 45 -6.51 19.95 -24.54
C ASN A 45 -8.02 20.27 -24.61
N SER A 46 -8.88 19.25 -24.57
CA SER A 46 -10.33 19.37 -24.55
C SER A 46 -10.91 19.68 -23.17
N PHE A 47 -10.12 19.60 -22.10
CA PHE A 47 -10.62 19.80 -20.75
C PHE A 47 -10.92 21.28 -20.48
N CYS A 48 -12.15 21.57 -20.08
CA CYS A 48 -12.62 22.92 -19.75
C CYS A 48 -13.60 22.94 -18.55
N GLY A 49 -13.60 21.86 -17.75
CA GLY A 49 -14.50 21.69 -16.62
C GLY A 49 -14.08 22.47 -15.37
N ARG A 50 -15.02 22.75 -14.47
CA ARG A 50 -14.72 23.30 -13.13
C ARG A 50 -14.27 22.18 -12.21
N VAL A 51 -13.11 22.34 -11.56
CA VAL A 51 -12.56 21.34 -10.63
C VAL A 51 -12.52 21.93 -9.22
N PHE A 52 -13.26 21.37 -8.28
CA PHE A 52 -13.19 21.77 -6.87
C PHE A 52 -12.11 20.99 -6.12
N CYS A 53 -11.25 21.69 -5.39
CA CYS A 53 -10.16 21.07 -4.63
C CYS A 53 -9.76 21.92 -3.40
N SER A 54 -8.88 21.39 -2.56
CA SER A 54 -8.27 22.16 -1.49
C SER A 54 -7.23 23.17 -2.02
N GLN A 55 -6.96 24.22 -1.25
CA GLN A 55 -5.91 25.21 -1.56
C GLN A 55 -4.56 24.54 -1.74
N LEU A 56 -4.21 23.65 -0.80
CA LEU A 56 -2.92 22.97 -0.82
C LEU A 56 -2.77 22.01 -2.02
N THR A 57 -3.85 21.36 -2.46
CA THR A 57 -3.84 20.58 -3.71
C THR A 57 -3.52 21.46 -4.91
N LYS A 58 -4.16 22.64 -5.02
CA LYS A 58 -3.88 23.60 -6.10
C LYS A 58 -2.44 24.11 -6.06
N ASP A 59 -1.93 24.43 -4.88
CA ASP A 59 -0.56 24.93 -4.70
C ASP A 59 0.49 23.87 -5.07
N ILE A 60 0.26 22.60 -4.72
CA ILE A 60 1.16 21.49 -5.08
C ILE A 60 1.14 21.26 -6.60
N ILE A 61 -0.04 21.29 -7.24
CA ILE A 61 -0.15 21.17 -8.70
C ILE A 61 0.61 22.30 -9.41
N ALA A 62 0.58 23.51 -8.85
CA ALA A 62 1.28 24.66 -9.41
C ALA A 62 2.81 24.55 -9.38
N LEU A 63 3.38 23.59 -8.62
CA LEU A 63 4.81 23.31 -8.67
C LEU A 63 5.23 22.63 -9.98
N ASP A 64 4.28 22.04 -10.70
CA ASP A 64 4.51 21.44 -12.02
C ASP A 64 3.97 22.36 -13.12
N HIS A 65 4.90 23.00 -13.85
CA HIS A 65 4.61 23.95 -14.92
C HIS A 65 3.68 23.39 -16.02
N ARG A 66 3.60 22.06 -16.20
CA ARG A 66 2.68 21.43 -17.16
C ARG A 66 1.22 21.76 -16.86
N TYR A 67 0.88 22.02 -15.60
CA TYR A 67 -0.50 22.30 -15.16
C TYR A 67 -0.83 23.79 -15.10
N ASN A 68 0.08 24.70 -15.47
CA ASN A 68 -0.14 26.15 -15.37
C ASN A 68 -1.42 26.61 -16.07
N ASP A 69 -1.69 26.08 -17.27
CA ASP A 69 -2.89 26.41 -18.03
C ASP A 69 -4.18 25.84 -17.40
N ILE A 70 -4.06 24.81 -16.56
CA ILE A 70 -5.17 24.17 -15.87
C ILE A 70 -5.51 24.87 -14.55
N LEU A 71 -4.57 25.57 -13.91
CA LEU A 71 -4.79 26.22 -12.61
C LEU A 71 -6.01 27.16 -12.57
N ARG A 72 -6.40 27.72 -13.72
CA ARG A 72 -7.61 28.57 -13.86
C ARG A 72 -8.92 27.81 -13.68
N PHE A 73 -8.93 26.50 -13.94
CA PHE A 73 -10.08 25.61 -13.77
C PHE A 73 -10.21 25.07 -12.35
N LEU A 74 -9.13 25.13 -11.55
CA LEU A 74 -9.12 24.70 -10.15
C LEU A 74 -9.75 25.78 -9.24
N ILE A 75 -10.90 25.46 -8.69
CA ILE A 75 -11.67 26.29 -7.76
C ILE A 75 -11.42 25.80 -6.34
N VAL A 76 -10.76 26.64 -5.55
CA VAL A 76 -10.42 26.32 -4.16
C VAL A 76 -11.65 26.40 -3.26
N LYS A 77 -11.75 25.44 -2.35
CA LYS A 77 -12.71 25.42 -1.25
C LYS A 77 -12.00 25.15 0.07
N GLU A 78 -12.57 25.67 1.15
CA GLU A 78 -12.08 25.44 2.50
C GLU A 78 -12.63 24.13 3.08
N TYR A 79 -11.86 23.52 3.97
CA TYR A 79 -12.34 22.34 4.69
C TYR A 79 -13.44 22.72 5.67
N ASN A 80 -14.48 21.90 5.73
CA ASN A 80 -15.63 22.09 6.62
C ASN A 80 -16.42 23.38 6.34
N GLU A 81 -16.37 23.89 5.11
CA GLU A 81 -17.22 24.99 4.65
C GLU A 81 -18.12 24.48 3.51
N PRO A 82 -19.42 24.27 3.77
CA PRO A 82 -20.35 23.82 2.74
C PRO A 82 -20.50 24.84 1.63
N PHE A 83 -20.61 24.38 0.38
CA PHE A 83 -20.83 25.22 -0.78
C PHE A 83 -21.82 24.58 -1.76
N GLU A 84 -22.58 25.43 -2.45
CA GLU A 84 -23.57 24.97 -3.43
C GLU A 84 -22.94 24.65 -4.77
N VAL A 85 -23.37 23.53 -5.35
CA VAL A 85 -22.98 23.07 -6.68
C VAL A 85 -24.24 22.67 -7.45
N GLN A 86 -24.31 23.11 -8.69
CA GLN A 86 -25.39 22.78 -9.61
C GLN A 86 -24.85 22.09 -10.85
N THR A 87 -25.55 21.04 -11.24
CA THR A 87 -25.49 20.35 -12.53
C THR A 87 -26.83 20.57 -13.24
N PHE A 88 -26.95 20.17 -14.50
CA PHE A 88 -28.19 20.24 -15.27
C PHE A 88 -29.33 19.44 -14.63
N CYS A 89 -28.99 18.32 -13.97
CA CYS A 89 -29.97 17.38 -13.41
C CYS A 89 -30.12 17.46 -11.88
N SER A 90 -29.23 18.15 -11.16
CA SER A 90 -29.17 18.09 -9.70
C SER A 90 -28.52 19.33 -9.08
N SER A 91 -29.09 19.78 -7.96
CA SER A 91 -28.47 20.78 -7.06
C SER A 91 -28.05 20.07 -5.78
N MET A 92 -26.88 20.42 -5.25
CA MET A 92 -26.32 19.80 -4.05
C MET A 92 -25.49 20.78 -3.23
N THR A 93 -25.52 20.59 -1.92
CA THR A 93 -24.53 21.15 -1.02
C THR A 93 -23.36 20.18 -0.93
N VAL A 94 -22.13 20.68 -1.12
CA VAL A 94 -20.90 19.89 -0.99
C VAL A 94 -20.11 20.37 0.22
N THR A 95 -19.64 19.45 1.05
CA THR A 95 -18.70 19.74 2.13
C THR A 95 -17.41 18.97 1.91
N MET A 96 -16.29 19.68 1.82
CA MET A 96 -14.96 19.08 1.72
C MET A 96 -14.37 18.84 3.10
N LEU A 97 -13.82 17.65 3.33
CA LEU A 97 -13.31 17.22 4.63
C LEU A 97 -11.87 16.72 4.46
N LYS A 98 -11.00 17.06 5.40
CA LYS A 98 -9.58 16.67 5.34
C LYS A 98 -9.42 15.17 5.60
N THR A 99 -8.60 14.49 4.81
CA THR A 99 -8.28 13.07 5.00
C THR A 99 -6.85 12.87 5.52
N TYR A 100 -6.57 11.64 5.97
CA TYR A 100 -5.22 11.21 6.31
C TYR A 100 -4.67 10.36 5.16
N HIS A 101 -4.06 11.00 4.16
CA HIS A 101 -3.41 10.31 3.04
C HIS A 101 -2.15 11.06 2.60
N CYS A 102 -2.31 12.25 2.03
CA CYS A 102 -1.21 13.15 1.68
C CYS A 102 -1.55 14.61 2.00
N PRO A 103 -0.57 15.55 1.93
CA PRO A 103 -0.89 16.97 2.04
C PRO A 103 -1.93 17.41 0.99
N GLY A 104 -2.97 18.11 1.44
CA GLY A 104 -4.08 18.57 0.59
C GLY A 104 -5.18 17.55 0.34
N SER A 105 -5.01 16.30 0.79
CA SER A 105 -5.98 15.23 0.57
C SER A 105 -7.33 15.48 1.25
N SER A 106 -8.39 15.17 0.50
CA SER A 106 -9.76 15.55 0.79
C SER A 106 -10.75 14.44 0.46
N MET A 107 -11.82 14.33 1.25
CA MET A 107 -13.04 13.60 0.92
C MET A 107 -14.20 14.59 0.74
N PHE A 108 -15.19 14.22 -0.07
CA PHE A 108 -16.33 15.09 -0.41
C PHE A 108 -17.64 14.45 0.03
N LEU A 109 -18.38 15.15 0.89
CA LEU A 109 -19.77 14.85 1.22
C LEU A 109 -20.68 15.61 0.27
N PHE A 110 -21.51 14.89 -0.47
CA PHE A 110 -22.52 15.43 -1.37
C PHE A 110 -23.91 15.26 -0.74
N GLU A 111 -24.66 16.35 -0.61
CA GLU A 111 -26.05 16.35 -0.10
C GLU A 111 -26.97 16.98 -1.15
N CYS A 112 -27.69 16.14 -1.90
CA CYS A 112 -28.58 16.58 -2.97
C CYS A 112 -29.95 17.04 -2.44
N THR A 113 -30.57 17.99 -3.14
CA THR A 113 -31.91 18.51 -2.79
C THR A 113 -33.02 17.46 -2.89
N ASN A 114 -32.81 16.39 -3.66
CA ASN A 114 -33.72 15.24 -3.76
C ASN A 114 -33.57 14.23 -2.59
N GLY A 115 -32.71 14.53 -1.61
CA GLY A 115 -32.47 13.69 -0.44
C GLY A 115 -31.34 12.67 -0.59
N VAL A 116 -30.77 12.49 -1.79
CA VAL A 116 -29.59 11.63 -2.00
C VAL A 116 -28.38 12.20 -1.28
N SER A 117 -27.64 11.36 -0.57
CA SER A 117 -26.39 11.77 0.10
C SER A 117 -25.28 10.76 -0.11
N CYS A 118 -24.14 11.20 -0.64
CA CYS A 118 -23.00 10.34 -0.98
C CYS A 118 -21.70 10.87 -0.35
N LEU A 119 -20.76 9.98 -0.04
CA LEU A 119 -19.43 10.35 0.44
C LEU A 119 -18.38 9.75 -0.51
N ALA A 120 -17.54 10.58 -1.12
CA ALA A 120 -16.38 10.12 -1.88
C ALA A 120 -15.12 10.34 -1.06
N THR A 121 -14.43 9.25 -0.71
CA THR A 121 -13.29 9.32 0.22
C THR A 121 -12.03 9.88 -0.42
N GLY A 122 -11.88 9.77 -1.74
CA GLY A 122 -10.54 9.75 -2.34
C GLY A 122 -9.71 8.64 -1.71
N ASP A 123 -8.39 8.80 -1.72
CA ASP A 123 -7.49 7.90 -1.00
C ASP A 123 -7.37 8.27 0.48
N ILE A 124 -7.39 7.25 1.34
CA ILE A 124 -7.48 7.45 2.80
C ILE A 124 -6.78 6.35 3.60
N ARG A 125 -6.12 6.74 4.67
CA ARG A 125 -5.66 5.90 5.78
C ARG A 125 -6.56 6.10 7.01
N ALA A 126 -7.52 5.22 7.23
CA ALA A 126 -8.53 5.32 8.28
C ALA A 126 -8.04 4.77 9.63
N GLU A 127 -6.89 5.26 10.12
CA GLU A 127 -6.41 4.87 11.45
C GLU A 127 -7.41 5.22 12.55
N LYS A 128 -7.42 4.43 13.62
CA LYS A 128 -8.39 4.55 14.72
C LYS A 128 -8.48 5.98 15.29
N TRP A 129 -7.35 6.66 15.47
CA TRP A 129 -7.34 8.03 16.00
C TRP A 129 -8.00 9.02 15.02
N TRP A 130 -7.78 8.83 13.71
CA TRP A 130 -8.36 9.68 12.67
C TRP A 130 -9.86 9.44 12.56
N VAL A 131 -10.30 8.18 12.49
CA VAL A 131 -11.73 7.81 12.50
C VAL A 131 -12.44 8.35 13.74
N SER A 132 -11.80 8.27 14.92
CA SER A 132 -12.37 8.80 16.16
C SER A 132 -12.53 10.32 16.13
N SER A 133 -11.66 11.04 15.42
CA SER A 133 -11.76 12.50 15.27
C SER A 133 -12.98 12.95 14.45
N LEU A 134 -13.46 12.11 13.53
CA LEU A 134 -14.61 12.41 12.67
C LEU A 134 -15.91 12.65 13.45
N ILE A 135 -16.04 12.05 14.64
CA ILE A 135 -17.23 12.19 15.50
C ILE A 135 -17.46 13.66 15.91
N GLN A 136 -16.41 14.48 15.97
CA GLN A 136 -16.53 15.89 16.33
C GLN A 136 -16.96 16.79 15.16
N ASN A 137 -16.99 16.26 13.93
CA ASN A 137 -17.30 17.05 12.76
C ASN A 137 -18.81 17.24 12.59
N ARG A 138 -19.26 18.50 12.66
CA ARG A 138 -20.68 18.89 12.59
C ARG A 138 -21.41 18.37 11.35
N TYR A 139 -20.76 18.29 10.19
CA TYR A 139 -21.42 17.99 8.92
C TYR A 139 -21.64 16.48 8.70
N ILE A 140 -20.69 15.66 9.16
CA ILE A 140 -20.82 14.20 9.11
C ILE A 140 -21.47 13.61 10.37
N PHE A 141 -21.55 14.36 11.47
CA PHE A 141 -22.20 13.93 12.72
C PHE A 141 -23.60 13.32 12.51
N PRO A 142 -24.51 13.89 11.69
CA PRO A 142 -25.82 13.29 11.45
C PRO A 142 -25.72 11.88 10.84
N TYR A 143 -24.73 11.63 9.99
CA TYR A 143 -24.52 10.32 9.35
C TYR A 143 -23.88 9.32 10.30
N ILE A 144 -22.93 9.76 11.12
CA ILE A 144 -22.26 8.93 12.12
C ILE A 144 -23.21 8.49 13.25
N THR A 145 -24.13 9.38 13.64
CA THR A 145 -25.11 9.12 14.71
C THR A 145 -26.39 8.41 14.22
N GLY A 146 -26.54 8.22 12.91
CA GLY A 146 -27.71 7.61 12.31
C GLY A 146 -28.94 8.52 12.20
N LEU A 147 -28.79 9.84 12.41
CA LEU A 147 -29.83 10.84 12.12
C LEU A 147 -30.09 10.99 10.62
N LYS A 148 -29.04 10.77 9.81
CA LYS A 148 -29.09 10.62 8.35
C LYS A 148 -28.40 9.32 7.95
N THR A 149 -28.64 8.85 6.74
CA THR A 149 -27.99 7.67 6.17
C THR A 149 -27.40 8.03 4.81
N LEU A 150 -26.14 7.69 4.57
CA LEU A 150 -25.51 7.83 3.26
C LEU A 150 -26.09 6.76 2.32
N ASP A 151 -26.46 7.15 1.11
CA ASP A 151 -26.85 6.21 0.06
C ASP A 151 -25.65 5.38 -0.41
N GLN A 152 -24.52 6.04 -0.60
CA GLN A 152 -23.33 5.41 -1.18
C GLN A 152 -22.06 6.03 -0.59
N ILE A 153 -21.12 5.18 -0.16
CA ILE A 153 -19.73 5.59 0.08
C ILE A 153 -18.88 5.09 -1.08
N TYR A 154 -18.23 6.00 -1.81
CA TYR A 154 -17.19 5.69 -2.78
C TYR A 154 -15.87 5.60 -2.03
N LEU A 155 -15.39 4.37 -1.84
CA LEU A 155 -14.41 4.02 -0.81
C LEU A 155 -13.06 3.61 -1.41
N ASP A 156 -11.98 4.19 -0.87
CA ASP A 156 -10.63 3.66 -1.04
C ASP A 156 -10.57 2.22 -0.52
N THR A 157 -10.32 1.31 -1.45
CA THR A 157 -10.27 -0.12 -1.21
C THR A 157 -8.92 -0.70 -1.61
N THR A 158 -7.87 0.11 -1.70
CA THR A 158 -6.52 -0.25 -2.17
C THR A 158 -6.00 -1.54 -1.53
N PHE A 159 -6.11 -1.71 -0.21
CA PHE A 159 -5.69 -2.95 0.46
C PHE A 159 -6.80 -4.01 0.62
N SER A 160 -8.07 -3.62 0.46
CA SER A 160 -9.19 -4.57 0.43
C SER A 160 -9.32 -5.28 -0.94
N TYR A 161 -8.75 -4.70 -1.98
CA TYR A 161 -8.74 -5.24 -3.34
C TYR A 161 -7.62 -6.28 -3.57
N ARG A 162 -6.48 -6.17 -2.85
CA ARG A 162 -5.26 -6.97 -3.07
C ARG A 162 -5.39 -8.49 -2.75
N GLY A 163 -6.57 -8.92 -2.37
CA GLY A 163 -6.93 -10.32 -2.16
C GLY A 163 -6.67 -10.79 -0.73
N GLU A 164 -7.36 -11.86 -0.37
CA GLU A 164 -7.27 -12.45 0.96
C GLU A 164 -6.03 -13.33 1.12
N PRO A 165 -5.46 -13.40 2.35
CA PRO A 165 -5.89 -12.76 3.58
C PRO A 165 -5.49 -11.30 3.56
N TYR A 166 -6.40 -10.47 4.06
CA TYR A 166 -6.09 -9.07 4.23
C TYR A 166 -5.06 -8.88 5.33
N ILE A 167 -4.01 -8.11 5.02
CA ILE A 167 -2.93 -7.83 5.96
C ILE A 167 -3.38 -6.78 6.97
N SER A 168 -3.07 -7.00 8.23
CA SER A 168 -3.07 -5.93 9.22
C SER A 168 -1.87 -5.03 8.97
N ILE A 169 -2.11 -3.72 8.94
CA ILE A 169 -1.07 -2.72 8.76
C ILE A 169 -0.88 -2.01 10.10
N MET A 170 0.37 -1.80 10.50
CA MET A 170 0.68 -1.09 11.74
C MET A 170 0.31 0.40 11.64
N PRO A 171 0.02 1.07 12.76
CA PRO A 171 -0.14 2.52 12.78
C PRO A 171 1.13 3.23 12.29
N ASN A 172 0.98 4.32 11.53
CA ASN A 172 2.11 5.08 11.01
C ASN A 172 3.01 5.64 12.12
N SER A 173 2.43 6.01 13.26
CA SER A 173 3.20 6.44 14.43
C SER A 173 4.17 5.37 14.91
N GLU A 174 3.74 4.10 14.90
CA GLU A 174 4.58 2.97 15.30
C GLU A 174 5.73 2.74 14.30
N GLY A 175 5.44 2.81 13.00
CA GLY A 175 6.46 2.68 11.96
C GLY A 175 7.51 3.78 11.98
N ILE A 176 7.09 5.02 12.22
CA ILE A 176 7.99 6.17 12.35
C ILE A 176 8.85 6.03 13.62
N THR A 177 8.26 5.63 14.75
CA THR A 177 9.03 5.40 15.98
C THR A 177 10.06 4.29 15.80
N ALA A 178 9.69 3.16 15.16
CA ALA A 178 10.62 2.07 14.88
C ALA A 178 11.82 2.54 14.04
N LEU A 179 11.58 3.33 12.99
CA LEU A 179 12.66 3.93 12.20
C LEU A 179 13.56 4.83 13.04
N ILE A 180 12.98 5.71 13.86
CA ILE A 180 13.74 6.63 14.72
C ILE A 180 14.62 5.85 15.71
N GLU A 181 14.10 4.80 16.35
CA GLU A 181 14.90 3.97 17.28
C GLU A 181 16.06 3.27 16.59
N LEU A 182 15.90 2.84 15.33
CA LEU A 182 17.01 2.30 14.54
C LEU A 182 18.03 3.38 14.18
N LEU A 183 17.58 4.55 13.74
CA LEU A 183 18.45 5.66 13.36
C LEU A 183 19.32 6.17 14.53
N LYS A 184 18.83 6.09 15.78
CA LYS A 184 19.62 6.44 16.99
C LYS A 184 20.87 5.58 17.19
N LEU A 185 20.93 4.39 16.58
CA LEU A 185 22.08 3.50 16.69
C LEU A 185 23.25 3.95 15.83
N TYR A 186 23.00 4.77 14.81
CA TYR A 186 24.01 5.19 13.86
C TYR A 186 24.86 6.32 14.43
N PRO A 187 26.19 6.29 14.23
CA PRO A 187 27.06 7.36 14.65
C PRO A 187 26.82 8.62 13.81
N VAL A 188 27.03 9.78 14.44
CA VAL A 188 27.11 11.05 13.72
C VAL A 188 28.48 11.13 13.05
N ASP A 189 28.50 11.03 11.72
CA ASP A 189 29.71 10.96 10.91
C ASP A 189 29.47 11.69 9.59
N LYS A 190 30.44 12.52 9.17
CA LYS A 190 30.36 13.28 7.91
C LYS A 190 30.46 12.39 6.66
N GLU A 191 30.96 11.16 6.83
CA GLU A 191 31.08 10.17 5.75
C GLU A 191 29.84 9.25 5.65
N ILE A 192 28.84 9.48 6.51
CA ILE A 192 27.58 8.73 6.57
C ILE A 192 26.40 9.69 6.42
N GLU A 193 25.61 9.50 5.37
CA GLU A 193 24.32 10.20 5.21
C GLU A 193 23.19 9.20 5.04
N PHE A 194 21.96 9.70 5.15
CA PHE A 194 20.74 8.90 5.07
C PHE A 194 19.95 9.32 3.84
N SER A 195 19.28 8.39 3.17
CA SER A 195 18.46 8.70 2.00
C SER A 195 17.12 7.98 2.06
N PHE A 196 16.03 8.74 2.02
CA PHE A 196 14.71 8.22 1.73
C PHE A 196 14.57 8.03 0.22
N ILE A 197 14.40 6.77 -0.20
CA ILE A 197 14.21 6.47 -1.64
C ILE A 197 12.89 7.05 -2.14
N ASP A 198 11.85 6.96 -1.31
CA ASP A 198 10.51 7.39 -1.68
C ASP A 198 10.38 8.91 -1.51
N ALA A 199 10.04 9.60 -2.60
CA ALA A 199 9.81 11.04 -2.69
C ALA A 199 8.34 11.40 -3.00
N VAL A 200 7.44 10.42 -2.99
CA VAL A 200 6.02 10.59 -3.30
C VAL A 200 5.35 11.44 -2.23
N SER A 201 4.42 12.30 -2.67
CA SER A 201 3.60 13.12 -1.78
C SER A 201 2.85 12.24 -0.78
N GLY A 202 2.92 12.59 0.49
CA GLY A 202 2.46 11.77 1.60
C GLY A 202 3.59 11.45 2.57
N SER A 203 4.83 11.30 2.14
CA SER A 203 5.95 10.92 3.01
C SER A 203 6.49 12.07 3.89
N GLU A 204 6.04 13.30 3.67
CA GLU A 204 6.55 14.51 4.34
C GLU A 204 6.40 14.48 5.88
N GLU A 205 5.33 13.86 6.38
CA GLU A 205 5.13 13.69 7.82
C GLU A 205 6.27 12.89 8.46
N VAL A 206 6.80 11.89 7.76
CA VAL A 206 7.93 11.08 8.24
C VAL A 206 9.20 11.91 8.22
N TRP A 207 9.49 12.57 7.10
CA TRP A 207 10.68 13.39 6.96
C TRP A 207 10.70 14.48 8.04
N SER A 208 9.58 15.19 8.24
CA SER A 208 9.47 16.23 9.26
C SER A 208 9.77 15.69 10.66
N ARG A 209 9.20 14.54 11.06
CA ARG A 209 9.43 13.98 12.40
C ARG A 209 10.85 13.48 12.60
N VAL A 210 11.46 12.89 11.57
CA VAL A 210 12.85 12.43 11.63
C VAL A 210 13.79 13.64 11.72
N LEU A 211 13.59 14.66 10.90
CA LEU A 211 14.35 15.91 10.95
C LEU A 211 14.21 16.61 12.30
N ASP A 212 13.00 16.70 12.84
CA ASP A 212 12.75 17.31 14.16
C ASP A 212 13.47 16.55 15.28
N HIS A 213 13.48 15.22 15.22
CA HIS A 213 14.09 14.37 16.26
C HIS A 213 15.62 14.49 16.29
N PHE A 214 16.26 14.42 15.12
CA PHE A 214 17.72 14.46 15.02
C PHE A 214 18.27 15.89 14.87
N ASN A 215 17.38 16.89 14.90
CA ASN A 215 17.67 18.25 14.48
C ASN A 215 18.46 18.23 13.16
N GLY A 216 17.99 17.44 12.20
CA GLY A 216 18.68 17.11 10.95
C GLY A 216 18.44 18.14 9.85
N THR A 217 19.23 18.04 8.78
CA THR A 217 19.05 18.81 7.55
C THR A 217 18.47 17.94 6.46
N LEU A 218 17.56 18.52 5.67
CA LEU A 218 17.00 17.89 4.49
C LEU A 218 17.71 18.40 3.25
N ASP A 219 18.25 17.50 2.46
CA ASP A 219 18.69 17.76 1.10
C ASP A 219 17.74 17.05 0.13
N ALA A 220 17.20 17.79 -0.83
CA ALA A 220 16.19 17.27 -1.75
C ALA A 220 16.12 18.13 -3.01
N ASP A 221 15.53 17.56 -4.07
CA ASP A 221 15.24 18.32 -5.29
C ASP A 221 14.41 19.59 -4.99
N PRO A 222 14.60 20.69 -5.75
CA PRO A 222 13.92 21.95 -5.50
C PRO A 222 12.38 21.84 -5.38
N SER A 223 11.75 20.96 -6.17
CA SER A 223 10.30 20.73 -6.12
C SER A 223 9.83 20.14 -4.79
N ILE A 224 10.63 19.26 -4.18
CA ILE A 224 10.37 18.68 -2.86
C ILE A 224 10.55 19.75 -1.79
N ILE A 225 11.60 20.57 -1.89
CA ILE A 225 11.84 21.69 -0.98
C ILE A 225 10.69 22.71 -1.02
N GLU A 226 10.21 23.07 -2.21
CA GLU A 226 9.03 23.95 -2.35
C GLU A 226 7.77 23.31 -1.76
N ARG A 227 7.54 22.01 -2.00
CA ARG A 227 6.43 21.28 -1.39
C ARG A 227 6.49 21.27 0.13
N MET A 228 7.68 21.07 0.71
CA MET A 228 7.91 21.13 2.16
C MET A 228 7.62 22.53 2.73
N LYS A 229 7.95 23.60 2.00
CA LYS A 229 7.60 24.98 2.38
C LYS A 229 6.09 25.20 2.39
N LEU A 230 5.36 24.70 1.39
CA LEU A 230 3.89 24.83 1.32
C LEU A 230 3.19 24.22 2.53
N ILE A 231 3.70 23.09 3.04
CA ILE A 231 3.14 22.42 4.22
C ILE A 231 3.66 22.98 5.55
N LYS A 232 4.47 24.06 5.51
CA LYS A 232 5.11 24.72 6.65
C LYS A 232 6.06 23.80 7.44
N CYS A 233 6.60 22.77 6.80
CA CYS A 233 7.70 21.97 7.33
C CYS A 233 9.00 22.57 6.81
N ASN A 234 9.54 23.57 7.52
CA ASN A 234 10.76 24.22 7.10
C ASN A 234 11.96 23.27 7.30
N PRO A 235 12.73 22.95 6.25
CA PRO A 235 14.00 22.25 6.42
C PRO A 235 14.91 23.10 7.31
N ARG A 236 15.40 22.51 8.41
CA ARG A 236 16.20 23.24 9.40
C ARG A 236 17.63 23.46 8.89
N SER A 237 18.19 24.60 9.31
CA SER A 237 19.60 25.01 9.20
C SER A 237 20.53 23.98 9.88
N PRO A 238 21.85 23.98 9.60
CA PRO A 238 22.65 22.75 9.56
C PRO A 238 22.55 21.90 10.83
N GLY A 239 21.96 20.72 10.63
CA GLY A 239 21.82 19.67 11.61
C GLY A 239 23.03 18.76 11.66
N SER A 240 23.11 17.93 12.71
CA SER A 240 24.20 16.96 12.86
C SER A 240 24.10 15.78 11.89
N MET A 241 22.89 15.48 11.39
CA MET A 241 22.63 14.40 10.43
C MET A 241 21.98 14.96 9.17
N VAL A 242 22.43 14.49 8.01
CA VAL A 242 21.90 14.87 6.69
C VAL A 242 20.99 13.77 6.16
N PHE A 243 19.77 14.15 5.81
CA PHE A 243 18.77 13.29 5.20
C PHE A 243 18.51 13.76 3.78
N ASN A 244 18.67 12.84 2.84
CA ASN A 244 18.43 13.03 1.42
C ASN A 244 17.02 12.51 1.07
N VAL A 245 16.34 13.17 0.15
CA VAL A 245 15.07 12.68 -0.42
C VAL A 245 15.10 12.81 -1.93
N GLY A 246 14.74 11.72 -2.62
CA GLY A 246 14.75 11.65 -4.08
C GLY A 246 16.09 11.19 -4.65
N ASN A 247 16.24 11.33 -5.97
CA ASN A 247 17.38 10.80 -6.72
C ASN A 247 18.57 11.78 -6.70
N LEU A 248 19.13 12.01 -5.51
CA LEU A 248 20.35 12.80 -5.35
C LEU A 248 21.58 11.89 -5.50
N TYR A 249 22.32 12.05 -6.61
CA TYR A 249 23.64 11.44 -6.72
C TYR A 249 24.63 12.24 -5.87
N LYS A 250 25.17 11.59 -4.84
CA LYS A 250 26.25 12.14 -4.02
C LYS A 250 27.37 11.14 -3.89
N ASP A 251 28.59 11.61 -4.08
CA ASP A 251 29.80 10.84 -3.83
C ASP A 251 30.11 10.85 -2.34
N ILE A 252 29.43 9.97 -1.59
CA ILE A 252 29.64 9.80 -0.14
C ILE A 252 30.14 8.38 0.14
N PRO A 253 31.00 8.19 1.15
CA PRO A 253 31.53 6.86 1.47
C PRO A 253 30.48 5.82 1.89
N LEU A 254 29.44 6.22 2.62
CA LEU A 254 28.35 5.32 3.02
C LEU A 254 26.98 6.02 3.05
N MET A 255 26.10 5.62 2.13
CA MET A 255 24.69 6.00 2.16
C MET A 255 23.86 4.94 2.89
N ILE A 256 23.12 5.34 3.93
CA ILE A 256 22.11 4.50 4.59
C ILE A 256 20.77 4.74 3.91
N THR A 257 20.23 3.70 3.31
CA THR A 257 19.01 3.78 2.53
C THR A 257 17.79 3.46 3.38
N ILE A 258 16.75 4.30 3.31
CA ILE A 258 15.47 4.14 3.99
C ILE A 258 14.40 3.94 2.92
N LYS A 259 13.83 2.73 2.86
CA LYS A 259 12.83 2.35 1.88
C LYS A 259 11.46 2.16 2.53
N HIS A 260 10.43 2.74 1.94
CA HIS A 260 9.05 2.49 2.35
C HIS A 260 8.65 1.03 2.07
N CYS A 261 7.98 0.40 3.03
CA CYS A 261 7.44 -0.95 2.89
C CYS A 261 6.12 -1.09 3.67
N ILE A 262 5.18 -1.84 3.11
CA ILE A 262 3.84 -2.06 3.71
C ILE A 262 3.60 -3.55 3.92
N ASP A 263 3.94 -4.37 2.93
CA ASP A 263 3.72 -5.81 2.96
C ASP A 263 4.98 -6.58 3.35
N PHE A 264 5.42 -6.40 4.60
CA PHE A 264 6.55 -7.12 5.17
C PHE A 264 6.10 -7.94 6.38
N ASN A 265 6.67 -9.13 6.58
CA ASN A 265 6.44 -9.89 7.80
C ASN A 265 7.56 -9.66 8.81
N ILE A 266 7.21 -9.81 10.09
CA ILE A 266 8.12 -9.53 11.21
C ILE A 266 9.37 -10.41 11.23
N VAL A 267 9.30 -11.61 10.67
CA VAL A 267 10.42 -12.54 10.60
C VAL A 267 11.45 -12.06 9.58
N ASP A 268 11.00 -11.63 8.41
CA ASP A 268 11.85 -11.01 7.40
C ASP A 268 12.36 -9.65 7.90
N TYR A 269 11.51 -8.84 8.56
CA TYR A 269 11.94 -7.56 9.17
C TYR A 269 13.13 -7.76 10.10
N ALA A 270 13.01 -8.76 10.97
CA ALA A 270 14.05 -9.09 11.91
C ALA A 270 15.35 -9.57 11.26
N GLY A 271 15.25 -10.38 10.20
CA GLY A 271 16.41 -10.90 9.49
C GLY A 271 17.18 -9.84 8.71
N PHE A 272 16.45 -8.88 8.13
CA PHE A 272 16.98 -7.89 7.19
C PHE A 272 17.30 -6.54 7.82
N CYS A 273 16.54 -6.08 8.80
CA CYS A 273 16.53 -4.67 9.23
C CYS A 273 16.98 -4.45 10.67
N LEU A 274 17.22 -5.51 11.45
CA LEU A 274 17.71 -5.37 12.80
C LEU A 274 19.24 -5.51 12.88
N PRO A 275 19.86 -4.81 13.85
CA PRO A 275 21.28 -4.99 14.16
C PRO A 275 21.62 -6.45 14.45
N LYS A 276 22.81 -6.88 14.05
CA LYS A 276 23.34 -8.22 14.36
C LYS A 276 24.52 -8.10 15.32
N LYS A 277 24.49 -8.79 16.45
CA LYS A 277 25.65 -8.85 17.33
C LYS A 277 26.81 -9.53 16.62
N LEU A 278 28.00 -8.96 16.76
CA LEU A 278 29.20 -9.50 16.13
C LEU A 278 29.51 -10.93 16.61
N CYS A 279 29.14 -11.28 17.85
CA CYS A 279 29.29 -12.64 18.38
C CYS A 279 28.38 -13.68 17.73
N ASP A 280 27.28 -13.25 17.10
CA ASP A 280 26.28 -14.13 16.48
C ASP A 280 26.49 -14.30 14.96
N VAL A 281 27.52 -13.64 14.42
CA VAL A 281 27.86 -13.56 13.00
C VAL A 281 28.97 -14.55 12.70
N ASP A 282 28.84 -15.30 11.60
CA ASP A 282 29.90 -16.20 11.14
C ASP A 282 31.06 -15.38 10.58
N ALA A 283 32.19 -15.38 11.31
CA ALA A 283 33.37 -14.62 10.94
C ALA A 283 33.95 -15.02 9.57
N SER A 284 33.71 -16.26 9.08
CA SER A 284 34.18 -16.66 7.75
C SER A 284 33.46 -15.96 6.61
N ASN A 285 32.25 -15.46 6.85
CA ASN A 285 31.41 -14.79 5.84
C ASN A 285 31.46 -13.27 5.96
N LEU A 286 32.27 -12.74 6.88
CA LEU A 286 32.39 -11.31 7.16
C LEU A 286 33.63 -10.74 6.45
N THR A 287 33.41 -9.84 5.50
CA THR A 287 34.50 -9.21 4.73
C THR A 287 34.56 -7.71 4.99
N LEU A 288 35.68 -7.21 5.50
CA LEU A 288 35.89 -5.76 5.67
C LEU A 288 36.04 -5.09 4.29
N LEU A 289 35.17 -4.12 4.00
CA LEU A 289 35.18 -3.36 2.74
C LEU A 289 35.95 -2.04 2.86
N ARG A 290 35.74 -1.31 3.96
CA ARG A 290 36.33 0.02 4.17
C ARG A 290 36.37 0.39 5.65
N ILE A 291 37.35 1.19 6.05
CA ILE A 291 37.38 1.89 7.35
C ILE A 291 37.23 3.38 7.04
N LEU A 292 36.28 4.04 7.69
CA LEU A 292 36.04 5.47 7.58
C LEU A 292 37.06 6.26 8.41
N GLY A 293 37.23 7.56 8.13
CA GLY A 293 38.17 8.43 8.85
C GLY A 293 37.86 8.56 10.35
N SER A 294 36.63 8.31 10.75
CA SER A 294 36.17 8.22 12.14
C SER A 294 36.54 6.91 12.85
N GLY A 295 37.03 5.90 12.12
CA GLY A 295 37.28 4.55 12.62
C GLY A 295 36.08 3.60 12.54
N ASN A 296 34.91 4.08 12.09
CA ASN A 296 33.77 3.23 11.74
C ASN A 296 34.14 2.28 10.59
N GLN A 297 33.62 1.05 10.59
CA GLN A 297 34.00 0.02 9.63
C GLN A 297 32.79 -0.43 8.79
N ILE A 298 33.01 -0.64 7.50
CA ILE A 298 32.00 -1.12 6.55
C ILE A 298 32.33 -2.57 6.21
N TYR A 299 31.37 -3.45 6.40
CA TYR A 299 31.51 -4.88 6.13
C TYR A 299 30.54 -5.35 5.04
N SER A 300 30.93 -6.39 4.31
CA SER A 300 30.03 -7.25 3.55
C SER A 300 29.76 -8.52 4.37
N TYR A 301 28.48 -8.87 4.54
CA TYR A 301 28.04 -10.10 5.19
C TYR A 301 26.73 -10.59 4.55
N ASP A 302 26.69 -11.87 4.15
CA ASP A 302 25.59 -12.48 3.39
C ASP A 302 25.19 -11.69 2.13
N GLY A 303 26.19 -11.15 1.40
CA GLY A 303 25.98 -10.36 0.18
C GLY A 303 25.37 -8.97 0.41
N LYS A 304 25.37 -8.47 1.65
CA LYS A 304 24.86 -7.16 2.02
C LYS A 304 25.91 -6.33 2.73
N THR A 305 25.77 -5.01 2.60
CA THR A 305 26.61 -4.05 3.32
C THR A 305 26.08 -3.81 4.73
N TRP A 306 27.00 -3.71 5.69
CA TRP A 306 26.74 -3.45 7.11
C TRP A 306 27.75 -2.41 7.63
N LEU A 307 27.33 -1.64 8.63
CA LEU A 307 28.17 -0.68 9.34
C LEU A 307 28.46 -1.21 10.75
N LEU A 308 29.73 -1.29 11.13
CA LEU A 308 30.15 -1.49 12.52
C LEU A 308 30.66 -0.14 13.07
N PRO A 309 29.94 0.49 13.99
CA PRO A 309 30.42 1.71 14.64
C PRO A 309 31.73 1.47 15.39
N LEU A 310 32.56 2.51 15.54
CA LEU A 310 33.78 2.44 16.33
C LEU A 310 33.46 1.98 17.76
N ASN A 311 34.15 0.92 18.22
CA ASN A 311 33.90 0.26 19.51
C ASN A 311 32.49 -0.35 19.67
N GLY A 312 31.72 -0.48 18.58
CA GLY A 312 30.43 -1.13 18.58
C GLY A 312 30.53 -2.65 18.60
N GLU A 313 29.51 -3.31 19.16
CA GLU A 313 29.38 -4.76 19.19
C GLU A 313 28.31 -5.29 18.23
N GLU A 314 27.62 -4.39 17.50
CA GLU A 314 26.54 -4.73 16.57
C GLU A 314 26.83 -4.20 15.16
N LEU A 315 26.63 -5.05 14.15
CA LEU A 315 26.53 -4.68 12.74
C LEU A 315 25.17 -4.04 12.48
N LEU A 316 25.18 -2.79 12.03
CA LEU A 316 24.00 -2.01 11.65
C LEU A 316 23.71 -2.19 10.15
N PRO A 317 22.46 -2.41 9.74
CA PRO A 317 22.11 -2.59 8.33
C PRO A 317 22.28 -1.28 7.54
N THR A 318 22.63 -1.35 6.26
CA THR A 318 22.63 -0.14 5.41
C THR A 318 21.29 0.09 4.70
N ASN A 319 20.35 -0.84 4.84
CA ASN A 319 19.01 -0.77 4.25
C ASN A 319 17.95 -0.88 5.36
N LEU A 320 17.34 0.24 5.67
CA LEU A 320 16.27 0.38 6.65
C LEU A 320 14.91 0.34 5.96
N LEU A 321 13.94 -0.29 6.61
CA LEU A 321 12.55 -0.31 6.15
C LEU A 321 11.69 0.62 7.00
N LEU A 322 11.03 1.56 6.34
CA LEU A 322 10.02 2.46 6.90
C LEU A 322 8.64 1.82 6.71
N MET A 323 8.02 1.40 7.80
CA MET A 323 6.75 0.67 7.79
C MET A 323 5.57 1.60 8.06
N ILE A 324 5.11 2.31 7.03
CA ILE A 324 3.94 3.20 7.10
C ILE A 324 2.97 2.83 5.99
N SER A 325 1.73 3.31 6.00
CA SER A 325 0.83 3.24 4.85
C SER A 325 0.06 4.54 4.68
N ARG A 326 -0.19 4.92 3.43
CA ARG A 326 -1.09 6.02 3.08
C ARG A 326 -2.49 5.57 2.67
N HIS A 327 -2.75 4.26 2.68
CA HIS A 327 -4.10 3.71 2.50
C HIS A 327 -4.52 2.79 3.64
N SER A 328 -5.82 2.68 3.83
CA SER A 328 -6.47 1.93 4.90
C SER A 328 -6.20 0.44 4.76
N SER A 329 -5.90 -0.25 5.87
CA SER A 329 -6.01 -1.71 5.87
C SER A 329 -7.47 -2.13 5.68
N TYR A 330 -7.71 -3.41 5.42
CA TYR A 330 -9.08 -3.94 5.38
C TYR A 330 -9.84 -3.64 6.68
N GLU A 331 -9.22 -3.86 7.84
CA GLU A 331 -9.83 -3.57 9.14
C GLU A 331 -10.22 -2.11 9.29
N GLU A 332 -9.36 -1.19 8.87
CA GLU A 332 -9.61 0.24 8.94
C GLU A 332 -10.73 0.68 8.00
N SER A 333 -10.77 0.14 6.78
CA SER A 333 -11.90 0.35 5.85
C SER A 333 -13.21 -0.15 6.47
N ILE A 334 -13.21 -1.29 7.15
CA ILE A 334 -14.39 -1.80 7.87
C ILE A 334 -14.82 -0.87 9.00
N GLU A 335 -13.89 -0.38 9.81
CA GLU A 335 -14.22 0.53 10.91
C GLU A 335 -14.80 1.86 10.40
N LEU A 336 -14.31 2.36 9.27
CA LEU A 336 -14.90 3.53 8.62
C LEU A 336 -16.33 3.24 8.14
N VAL A 337 -16.57 2.12 7.46
CA VAL A 337 -17.92 1.75 6.99
C VAL A 337 -18.88 1.55 8.17
N LYS A 338 -18.43 0.92 9.26
CA LYS A 338 -19.20 0.76 10.50
C LYS A 338 -19.57 2.07 11.17
N LEU A 339 -18.70 3.09 11.06
CA LEU A 339 -18.96 4.40 11.62
C LEU A 339 -20.19 5.05 10.96
N PHE A 340 -20.34 4.89 9.63
CA PHE A 340 -21.40 5.52 8.86
C PHE A 340 -22.64 4.65 8.63
N LYS A 341 -22.49 3.32 8.63
CA LYS A 341 -23.56 2.35 8.32
C LYS A 341 -24.37 2.74 7.06
N PRO A 342 -23.70 2.96 5.91
CA PRO A 342 -24.36 3.46 4.71
C PRO A 342 -25.37 2.44 4.16
N LYS A 343 -26.20 2.84 3.19
CA LYS A 343 -26.99 1.88 2.41
C LYS A 343 -26.06 0.94 1.65
N SER A 344 -25.02 1.45 1.00
CA SER A 344 -24.04 0.64 0.27
C SER A 344 -22.65 1.29 0.22
N VAL A 345 -21.67 0.49 -0.21
CA VAL A 345 -20.28 0.90 -0.51
C VAL A 345 -19.98 0.63 -1.99
N PHE A 346 -19.21 1.52 -2.62
CA PHE A 346 -18.73 1.42 -3.99
C PHE A 346 -17.20 1.46 -3.93
N PRO A 347 -16.53 0.30 -3.98
CA PRO A 347 -15.08 0.22 -4.08
C PRO A 347 -14.53 1.00 -5.28
N CYS A 348 -13.56 1.88 -5.06
CA CYS A 348 -12.88 2.61 -6.13
C CYS A 348 -11.76 1.81 -6.83
N VAL A 349 -11.37 0.65 -6.27
CA VAL A 349 -10.34 -0.23 -6.86
C VAL A 349 -10.94 -1.61 -7.13
N GLU A 350 -10.82 -2.10 -8.37
CA GLU A 350 -11.44 -3.34 -8.84
C GLU A 350 -10.59 -4.08 -9.89
N SER A 351 -10.81 -5.38 -9.99
CA SER A 351 -10.34 -6.19 -11.11
C SER A 351 -11.05 -7.52 -11.14
N LYS A 352 -11.03 -8.14 -12.32
CA LYS A 352 -11.50 -9.51 -12.53
C LYS A 352 -10.90 -10.50 -11.52
N ARG A 353 -9.61 -10.36 -11.20
CA ARG A 353 -8.92 -11.29 -10.29
C ARG A 353 -9.42 -11.19 -8.86
N SER A 354 -9.60 -9.98 -8.32
CA SER A 354 -10.09 -9.81 -6.94
C SER A 354 -11.57 -10.18 -6.84
N TRP A 355 -12.37 -9.79 -7.85
CA TRP A 355 -13.79 -10.13 -7.96
C TRP A 355 -14.01 -11.64 -7.91
N LEU A 356 -13.33 -12.39 -8.80
CA LEU A 356 -13.45 -13.85 -8.83
C LEU A 356 -12.89 -14.53 -7.56
N ASN A 357 -12.04 -13.83 -6.80
CA ASN A 357 -11.56 -14.26 -5.48
C ASN A 357 -12.45 -13.82 -4.30
N GLY A 358 -13.66 -13.32 -4.57
CA GLY A 358 -14.67 -13.06 -3.54
C GLY A 358 -14.63 -11.66 -2.93
N PHE A 359 -13.98 -10.69 -3.61
CA PHE A 359 -14.10 -9.28 -3.26
C PHE A 359 -15.43 -8.71 -3.78
N THR A 360 -16.52 -9.10 -3.14
CA THR A 360 -17.85 -8.54 -3.37
C THR A 360 -18.25 -7.66 -2.18
N VAL A 361 -19.00 -6.59 -2.43
CA VAL A 361 -19.50 -5.71 -1.37
C VAL A 361 -20.38 -6.50 -0.42
N GLY A 362 -21.29 -7.33 -0.93
CA GLY A 362 -22.18 -8.14 -0.09
C GLY A 362 -21.43 -9.05 0.89
N ARG A 363 -20.26 -9.58 0.50
CA ARG A 363 -19.43 -10.42 1.37
C ARG A 363 -18.56 -9.59 2.31
N VAL A 364 -17.91 -8.56 1.79
CA VAL A 364 -16.81 -7.87 2.48
C VAL A 364 -17.31 -6.73 3.37
N PHE A 365 -18.28 -5.95 2.88
CA PHE A 365 -18.83 -4.76 3.56
C PHE A 365 -20.32 -4.88 3.90
N GLY A 366 -21.03 -5.81 3.26
CA GLY A 366 -22.48 -6.02 3.38
C GLY A 366 -22.98 -6.16 4.82
N PRO A 367 -22.30 -6.87 5.73
CA PRO A 367 -22.68 -6.93 7.14
C PRO A 367 -22.72 -5.57 7.87
N PHE A 368 -22.14 -4.53 7.29
CA PHE A 368 -22.05 -3.18 7.83
C PHE A 368 -22.86 -2.16 7.01
N CYS A 369 -23.59 -2.63 5.99
CA CYS A 369 -24.47 -1.83 5.15
C CYS A 369 -25.94 -2.09 5.52
N SER A 370 -26.82 -1.12 5.27
CA SER A 370 -28.27 -1.28 5.49
C SER A 370 -29.03 -1.83 4.27
N SER A 371 -28.45 -1.78 3.06
CA SER A 371 -29.00 -2.43 1.86
C SER A 371 -28.33 -3.79 1.61
N SER A 372 -29.08 -4.72 1.01
CA SER A 372 -28.56 -5.98 0.45
C SER A 372 -28.29 -5.91 -1.06
N LYS A 373 -28.65 -4.79 -1.70
CA LYS A 373 -28.40 -4.54 -3.12
C LYS A 373 -27.23 -3.58 -3.24
N HIS A 374 -26.15 -4.04 -3.85
CA HIS A 374 -24.91 -3.28 -4.02
C HIS A 374 -24.64 -3.03 -5.50
N LEU A 375 -24.54 -1.76 -5.90
CA LEU A 375 -24.34 -1.37 -7.29
C LEU A 375 -23.05 -1.95 -7.87
N PHE A 376 -21.95 -1.89 -7.12
CA PHE A 376 -20.68 -2.49 -7.51
C PHE A 376 -20.78 -3.98 -7.82
N ASP A 377 -21.52 -4.75 -7.01
CA ASP A 377 -21.69 -6.19 -7.24
C ASP A 377 -22.51 -6.45 -8.51
N ILE A 378 -23.51 -5.62 -8.79
CA ILE A 378 -24.33 -5.71 -10.00
C ILE A 378 -23.49 -5.39 -11.25
N GLU A 379 -22.69 -4.33 -11.20
CA GLU A 379 -21.81 -3.93 -12.31
C GLU A 379 -20.77 -5.01 -12.60
N ASN A 380 -20.07 -5.52 -11.58
CA ASN A 380 -19.04 -6.54 -11.75
C ASN A 380 -19.59 -7.92 -12.10
N PHE A 381 -20.78 -8.28 -11.64
CA PHE A 381 -21.46 -9.49 -12.10
C PHE A 381 -21.74 -9.44 -13.61
N ARG A 382 -22.18 -8.28 -14.13
CA ARG A 382 -22.39 -8.11 -15.59
C ARG A 382 -21.08 -8.16 -16.36
N LYS A 383 -20.01 -7.60 -15.81
CA LYS A 383 -18.69 -7.50 -16.46
C LYS A 383 -17.91 -8.82 -16.45
N TYR A 384 -17.93 -9.55 -15.34
CA TYR A 384 -17.05 -10.71 -15.12
C TYR A 384 -17.79 -12.02 -14.76
N GLY A 385 -19.11 -11.99 -14.60
CA GLY A 385 -19.89 -13.14 -14.14
C GLY A 385 -19.85 -13.36 -12.63
N GLN A 386 -20.35 -14.50 -12.16
CA GLN A 386 -20.44 -14.82 -10.74
C GLN A 386 -19.12 -15.38 -10.19
N PRO A 387 -18.63 -14.89 -9.03
CA PRO A 387 -17.55 -15.57 -8.31
C PRO A 387 -17.96 -16.99 -7.88
N PRO A 388 -17.03 -17.95 -7.79
CA PRO A 388 -17.36 -19.31 -7.36
C PRO A 388 -18.00 -19.34 -5.97
N ARG A 389 -19.07 -20.12 -5.81
CA ARG A 389 -19.81 -20.21 -4.54
C ARG A 389 -18.95 -20.63 -3.35
N MET A 390 -17.98 -21.52 -3.56
CA MET A 390 -17.03 -21.95 -2.52
C MET A 390 -16.10 -20.83 -2.01
N VAL A 391 -15.96 -19.75 -2.79
CA VAL A 391 -15.23 -18.53 -2.42
C VAL A 391 -16.17 -17.56 -1.70
N LEU A 392 -17.42 -17.43 -2.13
CA LEU A 392 -18.41 -16.56 -1.48
C LEU A 392 -18.82 -17.05 -0.10
N ASP A 393 -18.95 -18.37 0.08
CA ASP A 393 -19.44 -18.97 1.33
C ASP A 393 -18.35 -19.05 2.43
N ARG A 394 -17.09 -18.70 2.12
CA ARG A 394 -16.00 -18.75 3.11
C ARG A 394 -15.91 -17.43 3.90
N PRO A 395 -15.55 -17.48 5.21
CA PRO A 395 -15.25 -16.28 5.99
C PRO A 395 -14.16 -15.43 5.36
N VAL A 396 -14.23 -14.11 5.55
CA VAL A 396 -13.16 -13.20 5.14
C VAL A 396 -11.91 -13.45 5.99
N SER A 397 -10.81 -13.83 5.33
CA SER A 397 -9.54 -14.16 5.98
C SER A 397 -8.68 -12.92 6.20
N LYS A 398 -7.97 -12.90 7.33
CA LYS A 398 -7.04 -11.83 7.73
C LYS A 398 -5.74 -12.43 8.25
N ILE A 399 -4.65 -11.67 8.18
CA ILE A 399 -3.38 -12.05 8.77
C ILE A 399 -2.68 -10.84 9.38
N ASN A 400 -2.23 -10.96 10.62
CA ASN A 400 -1.36 -10.00 11.24
C ASN A 400 0.10 -10.42 11.01
N ARG A 401 0.73 -9.82 9.99
CA ARG A 401 2.15 -10.07 9.65
C ARG A 401 3.15 -9.54 10.68
N TRP A 402 2.66 -8.88 11.72
CA TRP A 402 3.41 -8.45 12.91
C TRP A 402 3.27 -9.41 14.09
N SER A 403 2.49 -10.49 13.94
CA SER A 403 2.39 -11.54 14.94
C SER A 403 3.36 -12.67 14.62
N PHE A 404 4.41 -12.84 15.44
CA PHE A 404 5.35 -13.96 15.30
C PHE A 404 4.66 -15.32 15.26
N THR A 405 3.62 -15.51 16.07
CA THR A 405 2.87 -16.78 16.12
C THR A 405 2.20 -17.04 14.77
N GLN A 406 1.49 -16.06 14.22
CA GLN A 406 0.80 -16.20 12.92
C GLN A 406 1.79 -16.36 11.77
N CYS A 407 2.92 -15.63 11.77
CA CYS A 407 3.95 -15.77 10.75
C CYS A 407 4.69 -17.12 10.84
N THR A 408 4.88 -17.68 12.03
CA THR A 408 5.52 -19.00 12.19
C THR A 408 4.60 -20.11 11.68
N GLU A 409 3.29 -20.00 11.92
CA GLU A 409 2.28 -20.89 11.36
C GLU A 409 2.24 -20.80 9.83
N GLU A 410 2.31 -19.58 9.28
CA GLU A 410 2.43 -19.34 7.83
C GLU A 410 3.66 -20.05 7.24
N ILE A 411 4.84 -19.88 7.84
CA ILE A 411 6.09 -20.50 7.37
C ILE A 411 6.02 -22.03 7.45
N LYS A 412 5.49 -22.58 8.55
CA LYS A 412 5.31 -24.04 8.71
C LYS A 412 4.38 -24.59 7.64
N PHE A 413 3.25 -23.93 7.39
CA PHE A 413 2.32 -24.34 6.36
C PHE A 413 2.96 -24.35 4.97
N VAL A 414 3.74 -23.33 4.61
CA VAL A 414 4.43 -23.29 3.30
C VAL A 414 5.37 -24.47 3.17
N LYS A 415 6.15 -24.72 4.23
CA LYS A 415 7.09 -25.84 4.26
C LYS A 415 6.35 -27.17 4.09
N ASP A 416 5.25 -27.37 4.81
CA ASP A 416 4.44 -28.59 4.73
C ASP A 416 3.78 -28.75 3.35
N PHE A 417 3.28 -27.67 2.75
CA PHE A 417 2.64 -27.71 1.43
C PHE A 417 3.63 -28.07 0.32
N ILE A 418 4.84 -27.52 0.35
CA ILE A 418 5.85 -27.78 -0.68
C ILE A 418 6.49 -29.16 -0.49
N THR A 419 6.73 -29.57 0.77
CA THR A 419 7.31 -30.90 1.07
C THR A 419 6.31 -32.04 0.89
N ASN A 420 5.02 -31.79 1.11
CA ASN A 420 3.95 -32.77 0.94
C ASN A 420 2.78 -32.16 0.15
N PRO A 421 2.90 -32.00 -1.18
CA PRO A 421 1.83 -31.46 -2.00
C PRO A 421 0.65 -32.43 -2.03
N ARG A 422 -0.30 -32.28 -1.11
CA ARG A 422 -1.55 -33.05 -1.13
C ARG A 422 -2.53 -32.40 -2.10
N PRO A 423 -3.19 -33.17 -2.98
CA PRO A 423 -4.25 -32.64 -3.83
C PRO A 423 -5.37 -32.09 -2.95
N PHE A 424 -5.72 -30.81 -3.13
CA PHE A 424 -6.88 -30.21 -2.46
C PHE A 424 -8.17 -30.86 -2.99
N LYS A 425 -9.13 -31.06 -2.07
CA LYS A 425 -10.47 -31.54 -2.37
C LYS A 425 -11.12 -30.69 -3.47
N GLY A 426 -11.39 -31.32 -4.60
CA GLY A 426 -11.69 -30.72 -5.90
C GLY A 426 -10.98 -31.47 -7.03
N GLN A 427 -9.82 -32.07 -6.74
CA GLN A 427 -9.21 -33.12 -7.56
C GLN A 427 -9.70 -34.50 -7.12
N MET A 428 -10.98 -34.81 -7.35
CA MET A 428 -11.40 -36.21 -7.33
C MET A 428 -10.85 -36.91 -8.57
N LYS A 429 -9.95 -37.88 -8.40
CA LYS A 429 -10.07 -39.12 -9.18
C LYS A 429 -11.32 -39.83 -8.69
N LEU A 430 -12.16 -40.23 -9.61
CA LEU A 430 -13.35 -41.03 -9.33
C LEU A 430 -12.93 -42.29 -8.54
N GLY A 431 -13.47 -42.47 -7.34
CA GLY A 431 -13.32 -43.70 -6.55
C GLY A 431 -12.28 -43.64 -5.42
N GLN A 432 -12.66 -43.10 -4.25
CA GLN A 432 -12.14 -43.54 -2.95
C GLN A 432 -13.07 -43.08 -1.82
N ASN A 433 -13.26 -43.97 -0.83
CA ASN A 433 -14.33 -43.96 0.16
C ASN A 433 -14.33 -42.77 1.13
N THR A 434 -15.54 -42.39 1.53
CA THR A 434 -15.92 -41.23 2.35
C THR A 434 -16.07 -41.57 3.83
N VAL A 435 -14.98 -41.53 4.62
CA VAL A 435 -15.13 -41.66 6.09
C VAL A 435 -14.40 -40.60 6.93
N ASP A 436 -13.27 -40.00 6.51
CA ASP A 436 -12.51 -39.10 7.42
C ASP A 436 -12.50 -37.61 7.03
N GLN A 437 -13.65 -37.04 6.64
CA GLN A 437 -13.68 -35.72 5.98
C GLN A 437 -14.15 -34.52 6.82
N GLU A 438 -14.46 -34.68 8.10
CA GLU A 438 -15.03 -33.58 8.92
C GLU A 438 -14.01 -32.79 9.76
N SER A 439 -12.77 -33.25 9.97
CA SER A 439 -11.85 -32.55 10.90
C SER A 439 -10.88 -31.54 10.26
N TRP A 440 -10.89 -31.34 8.94
CA TRP A 440 -9.85 -30.56 8.23
C TRP A 440 -10.37 -29.28 7.56
N SER A 441 -11.65 -28.93 7.75
CA SER A 441 -12.27 -27.73 7.20
C SER A 441 -11.78 -26.41 7.83
N GLN A 442 -11.01 -26.48 8.92
CA GLN A 442 -10.47 -25.33 9.65
C GLN A 442 -9.03 -24.95 9.27
N GLY A 443 -8.35 -25.72 8.41
CA GLY A 443 -6.97 -25.48 8.01
C GLY A 443 -6.84 -24.46 6.87
N PHE A 444 -6.51 -23.22 7.24
CA PHE A 444 -5.86 -22.15 6.45
C PHE A 444 -5.66 -22.45 4.94
N LYS A 445 -6.47 -21.81 4.06
CA LYS A 445 -6.43 -22.05 2.61
C LYS A 445 -5.16 -21.43 1.97
N LEU A 446 -4.41 -22.25 1.24
CA LEU A 446 -3.16 -22.00 0.49
C LEU A 446 -3.00 -20.65 -0.24
N GLN A 447 -4.09 -20.01 -0.66
CA GLN A 447 -4.05 -18.65 -1.22
C GLN A 447 -3.43 -17.65 -0.23
N SER A 448 -3.43 -18.00 1.06
CA SER A 448 -3.12 -17.08 2.13
C SER A 448 -1.68 -16.67 2.32
N ILE A 449 -0.77 -17.30 1.60
CA ILE A 449 0.67 -17.17 1.87
C ILE A 449 1.43 -16.63 0.67
N ILE A 450 0.84 -16.77 -0.52
CA ILE A 450 1.56 -16.58 -1.77
C ILE A 450 1.45 -15.14 -2.29
N ALA A 451 0.47 -14.35 -1.81
CA ALA A 451 0.15 -13.04 -2.38
C ALA A 451 1.20 -11.93 -2.12
N GLY A 452 2.16 -12.13 -1.21
CA GLY A 452 3.14 -11.10 -0.84
C GLY A 452 4.62 -11.44 -1.07
N ARG A 453 4.94 -12.68 -1.45
CA ARG A 453 6.33 -13.14 -1.60
C ARG A 453 6.63 -13.36 -3.08
N GLY A 454 7.12 -12.32 -3.74
CA GLY A 454 7.48 -12.31 -5.17
C GLY A 454 8.63 -13.24 -5.58
N GLU A 455 8.86 -14.37 -4.89
CA GLU A 455 9.88 -15.34 -5.28
C GLU A 455 9.38 -16.22 -6.44
N GLU A 456 10.24 -16.47 -7.42
CA GLU A 456 9.95 -17.20 -8.66
C GLU A 456 9.40 -18.63 -8.43
N LYS A 457 9.76 -19.25 -7.30
CA LYS A 457 9.24 -20.56 -6.88
C LYS A 457 7.74 -20.54 -6.56
N TYR A 458 7.21 -19.41 -6.08
CA TYR A 458 5.78 -19.26 -5.81
C TYR A 458 4.97 -18.91 -7.07
N LYS A 459 5.58 -18.28 -8.09
CA LYS A 459 4.95 -18.09 -9.41
C LYS A 459 4.60 -19.41 -10.07
N ARG A 460 5.43 -20.46 -9.90
CA ARG A 460 5.12 -21.82 -10.40
C ARG A 460 3.90 -22.44 -9.72
N ILE A 461 3.72 -22.21 -8.41
CA ILE A 461 2.56 -22.70 -7.65
C ILE A 461 1.30 -21.95 -8.07
N VAL A 462 1.37 -20.62 -8.20
CA VAL A 462 0.25 -19.80 -8.69
C VAL A 462 -0.11 -20.19 -10.13
N ASN A 463 0.86 -20.34 -11.03
CA ASN A 463 0.65 -20.78 -12.41
C ASN A 463 0.10 -22.20 -12.50
N TYR A 464 0.52 -23.12 -11.63
CA TYR A 464 0.00 -24.48 -11.57
C TYR A 464 -1.50 -24.51 -11.23
N HIS A 465 -1.94 -23.62 -10.34
CA HIS A 465 -3.35 -23.51 -9.94
C HIS A 465 -4.19 -22.70 -10.94
N GLN A 466 -3.67 -21.58 -11.46
CA GLN A 466 -4.36 -20.76 -12.46
C GLN A 466 -4.58 -21.50 -13.79
N ASN A 467 -3.63 -22.34 -14.22
CA ASN A 467 -3.72 -23.05 -15.50
C ASN A 467 -4.54 -24.36 -15.45
N LYS A 468 -4.89 -24.89 -14.27
CA LYS A 468 -5.71 -26.10 -14.15
C LYS A 468 -7.21 -25.82 -14.02
N ASP A 469 -7.62 -24.69 -13.43
CA ASP A 469 -9.05 -24.32 -13.36
C ASP A 469 -9.61 -23.81 -14.72
N LEU A 470 -8.76 -23.25 -15.59
CA LEU A 470 -9.19 -22.77 -16.92
C LEU A 470 -9.40 -23.89 -17.95
N ARG A 471 -8.90 -25.11 -17.71
CA ARG A 471 -9.04 -26.23 -18.66
C ARG A 471 -10.34 -27.02 -18.51
N LEU A 472 -11.17 -26.75 -17.50
CA LEU A 472 -12.42 -27.51 -17.27
C LEU A 472 -13.71 -26.79 -17.68
N ILE A 473 -13.65 -25.54 -18.19
CA ILE A 473 -14.87 -24.77 -18.57
C ILE A 473 -14.92 -24.40 -20.07
N VAL A 474 -13.87 -24.65 -20.87
CA VAL A 474 -13.87 -24.26 -22.31
C VAL A 474 -14.20 -25.41 -23.29
N SER A 475 -14.38 -26.65 -22.84
CA SER A 475 -14.53 -27.79 -23.78
C SER A 475 -15.96 -28.15 -24.22
N THR A 476 -16.96 -27.26 -24.11
CA THR A 476 -18.33 -27.60 -24.62
C THR A 476 -19.02 -26.53 -25.45
N VAL A 477 -18.28 -25.60 -26.06
CA VAL A 477 -18.84 -24.79 -27.15
C VAL A 477 -17.83 -24.65 -28.28
N GLN A 478 -17.65 -25.74 -29.04
CA GLN A 478 -17.26 -25.62 -30.45
C GLN A 478 -18.49 -25.95 -31.29
N ASN A 479 -19.08 -24.91 -31.89
CA ASN A 479 -19.45 -24.91 -33.31
C ASN A 479 -20.13 -23.59 -33.72
N LYS A 480 -19.34 -22.67 -34.29
CA LYS A 480 -19.46 -22.11 -35.66
C LYS A 480 -18.84 -20.70 -35.75
N HIS A 481 -17.85 -20.58 -36.66
CA HIS A 481 -17.45 -19.43 -37.52
C HIS A 481 -17.98 -18.02 -37.15
N THR A 482 -17.19 -16.94 -37.06
CA THR A 482 -16.21 -16.38 -38.02
C THR A 482 -15.49 -15.16 -37.40
N GLN A 483 -14.20 -14.98 -37.76
CA GLN A 483 -13.45 -13.74 -38.00
C GLN A 483 -13.31 -12.58 -36.96
N HIS A 484 -12.04 -12.11 -36.89
CA HIS A 484 -11.53 -10.80 -36.44
C HIS A 484 -11.58 -10.46 -34.95
N ASP A 485 -10.45 -10.64 -34.23
CA ASP A 485 -9.51 -9.56 -33.90
C ASP A 485 -8.40 -10.10 -32.98
N SER A 486 -7.15 -9.80 -33.34
CA SER A 486 -5.96 -10.24 -32.62
C SER A 486 -5.48 -9.14 -31.68
N GLU A 487 -5.87 -9.21 -30.42
CA GLU A 487 -5.16 -8.56 -29.32
C GLU A 487 -4.51 -9.66 -28.46
N SER A 488 -3.19 -9.74 -28.54
CA SER A 488 -2.38 -10.63 -27.71
C SER A 488 -2.10 -9.97 -26.36
N GLU A 489 -2.95 -10.23 -25.36
CA GLU A 489 -2.64 -9.93 -23.96
C GLU A 489 -1.67 -10.99 -23.42
N THR A 490 -0.38 -10.66 -23.38
CA THR A 490 0.59 -11.34 -22.52
C THR A 490 0.79 -10.50 -21.26
N GLU A 491 -0.03 -10.73 -20.23
CA GLU A 491 0.19 -10.16 -18.90
C GLU A 491 1.38 -10.86 -18.23
N SER A 492 2.52 -10.16 -18.25
CA SER A 492 3.73 -10.49 -17.50
C SER A 492 3.50 -10.26 -16.00
N ALA A 493 3.69 -11.31 -15.19
CA ALA A 493 3.67 -11.24 -13.74
C ALA A 493 4.90 -10.48 -13.21
N CYS A 494 4.77 -9.16 -13.07
CA CYS A 494 5.78 -8.33 -12.43
C CYS A 494 5.63 -8.36 -10.90
N SER A 495 6.65 -8.93 -10.24
CA SER A 495 6.92 -8.84 -8.82
C SER A 495 8.00 -7.77 -8.63
N THR A 496 7.84 -6.95 -7.57
CA THR A 496 8.64 -5.76 -7.21
C THR A 496 8.54 -4.62 -8.21
N ASP A 497 7.70 -3.65 -7.87
CA ASP A 497 8.03 -2.22 -7.76
C ASP A 497 6.74 -1.52 -7.31
N TYR A 498 6.75 -0.94 -6.11
CA TYR A 498 5.77 0.07 -5.78
C TYR A 498 6.25 1.33 -6.49
N ASP A 499 5.40 1.90 -7.34
CA ASP A 499 5.75 3.03 -8.21
C ASP A 499 6.45 4.13 -7.41
N THR A 500 7.76 4.26 -7.63
CA THR A 500 8.47 5.53 -7.44
C THR A 500 8.00 6.44 -8.56
N ASP A 501 7.09 7.35 -8.22
CA ASP A 501 6.53 8.33 -9.15
C ASP A 501 7.59 9.41 -9.46
N SER A 502 8.59 9.07 -10.28
CA SER A 502 9.52 10.06 -10.85
C SER A 502 8.88 10.68 -12.08
N THR A 503 8.49 11.94 -11.97
CA THR A 503 7.97 12.77 -13.05
C THR A 503 8.88 12.72 -14.29
N SER A 504 8.24 12.53 -15.44
CA SER A 504 8.80 12.71 -16.77
C SER A 504 9.35 14.13 -16.98
N THR A 505 10.67 14.27 -17.08
CA THR A 505 11.33 15.36 -17.82
C THR A 505 12.07 14.74 -19.00
N SER A 506 11.57 15.00 -20.21
CA SER A 506 12.21 14.63 -21.46
C SER A 506 13.45 15.50 -21.73
N VAL A 507 14.66 14.99 -21.48
CA VAL A 507 15.88 15.51 -22.12
C VAL A 507 16.85 14.35 -22.39
N ILE A 508 17.01 14.05 -23.69
CA ILE A 508 18.13 13.38 -24.36
C ILE A 508 18.76 12.18 -23.64
N ALA A 509 18.40 10.99 -24.14
CA ALA A 509 19.11 9.75 -23.88
C ALA A 509 20.58 9.84 -24.30
N SER A 510 21.49 9.84 -23.32
CA SER A 510 22.85 9.33 -23.52
C SER A 510 23.13 8.26 -22.48
N SER A 511 23.36 7.05 -22.99
CA SER A 511 23.89 5.85 -22.33
C SER A 511 24.45 6.03 -20.90
N CYS A 512 23.70 5.61 -19.89
CA CYS A 512 24.22 5.34 -18.55
C CYS A 512 24.03 3.86 -18.24
N VAL A 513 25.14 3.13 -18.24
CA VAL A 513 25.25 1.74 -17.80
C VAL A 513 25.30 1.75 -16.27
N PHE A 514 24.17 1.45 -15.62
CA PHE A 514 24.17 1.02 -14.22
C PHE A 514 24.50 -0.48 -14.21
N GLU A 515 25.78 -0.82 -14.04
CA GLU A 515 26.20 -2.20 -13.87
C GLU A 515 25.73 -2.75 -12.52
N LYS A 516 24.76 -3.67 -12.60
CA LYS A 516 24.57 -4.89 -11.80
C LYS A 516 24.58 -4.78 -10.27
N SER A 517 23.38 -4.87 -9.66
CA SER A 517 23.04 -5.99 -8.75
C SER A 517 21.63 -5.85 -8.17
N PHE A 518 20.64 -6.32 -8.92
CA PHE A 518 19.41 -6.92 -8.35
C PHE A 518 18.83 -8.02 -9.27
N SER A 519 19.41 -8.23 -10.44
CA SER A 519 18.96 -9.19 -11.46
C SER A 519 19.77 -10.50 -11.54
N GLU A 520 20.83 -10.67 -10.74
CA GLU A 520 21.54 -11.94 -10.63
C GLU A 520 21.18 -12.63 -9.31
N VAL A 521 19.94 -13.15 -9.23
CA VAL A 521 19.65 -14.23 -8.29
C VAL A 521 20.37 -15.47 -8.82
N GLN A 522 21.55 -15.76 -8.28
CA GLN A 522 22.15 -17.09 -8.41
C GLN A 522 21.08 -18.12 -8.05
N LEU A 523 20.81 -19.05 -8.97
CA LEU A 523 20.02 -20.26 -8.72
C LEU A 523 20.58 -20.96 -7.48
N MET A 524 19.90 -20.78 -6.35
CA MET A 524 20.19 -21.52 -5.12
C MET A 524 19.72 -22.97 -5.28
N PRO A 525 20.44 -23.95 -4.70
CA PRO A 525 20.09 -25.36 -4.79
C PRO A 525 18.67 -25.61 -4.27
N ASP A 526 17.96 -26.52 -4.95
CA ASP A 526 16.51 -26.77 -4.90
C ASP A 526 15.89 -27.12 -3.52
N ASP A 527 16.70 -27.19 -2.45
CA ASP A 527 16.26 -27.68 -1.12
C ASP A 527 16.07 -26.59 -0.05
N ASN A 528 16.40 -25.31 -0.31
CA ASN A 528 16.28 -24.23 0.69
C ASN A 528 15.09 -23.28 0.41
N PHE A 529 14.03 -23.43 1.21
CA PHE A 529 12.76 -22.69 1.08
C PHE A 529 12.74 -21.29 1.70
N LEU A 530 13.81 -20.90 2.38
CA LEU A 530 14.03 -19.59 2.97
C LEU A 530 15.32 -19.01 2.39
N SER A 531 15.55 -17.70 2.54
CA SER A 531 16.89 -17.13 2.35
C SER A 531 17.92 -18.04 3.02
N PRO A 532 19.13 -18.28 2.46
CA PRO A 532 20.17 -19.09 3.10
C PRO A 532 20.45 -18.69 4.57
N SER A 533 20.13 -17.45 4.93
CA SER A 533 20.23 -16.87 6.28
C SER A 533 19.01 -17.04 7.20
N LEU A 534 17.91 -17.68 6.75
CA LEU A 534 16.73 -17.98 7.56
C LEU A 534 16.43 -19.48 7.53
N ASN A 535 16.30 -20.10 8.70
CA ASN A 535 15.74 -21.44 8.86
C ASN A 535 14.89 -21.47 10.14
N LEU A 536 14.14 -22.54 10.41
CA LEU A 536 13.26 -22.60 11.59
C LEU A 536 14.02 -22.40 12.92
N HIS A 537 15.27 -22.84 12.99
CA HIS A 537 16.15 -22.60 14.14
C HIS A 537 16.50 -21.11 14.25
N LYS A 538 16.94 -20.48 13.15
CA LYS A 538 17.28 -19.07 13.09
C LYS A 538 16.08 -18.16 13.35
N ILE A 539 14.89 -18.56 12.91
CA ILE A 539 13.63 -17.87 13.22
C ILE A 539 13.33 -17.94 14.72
N SER A 540 13.54 -19.10 15.35
CA SER A 540 13.41 -19.25 16.80
C SER A 540 14.44 -18.40 17.55
N GLU A 541 15.70 -18.39 17.10
CA GLU A 541 16.76 -17.55 17.66
C GLU A 541 16.40 -16.07 17.54
N ILE A 542 16.01 -15.61 16.35
CA ILE A 542 15.60 -14.23 16.08
C ILE A 542 14.40 -13.84 16.95
N SER A 543 13.38 -14.72 17.04
CA SER A 543 12.21 -14.48 17.87
C SER A 543 12.59 -14.34 19.35
N ASN A 544 13.49 -15.19 19.84
CA ASN A 544 14.00 -15.11 21.20
C ASN A 544 14.88 -13.87 21.44
N ALA A 545 15.75 -13.53 20.48
CA ALA A 545 16.62 -12.37 20.53
C ALA A 545 15.81 -11.07 20.61
N ILE A 546 14.81 -10.90 19.75
CA ILE A 546 13.87 -9.77 19.78
C ILE A 546 13.08 -9.75 21.07
N ARG A 547 12.67 -10.91 21.56
CA ARG A 547 11.94 -10.98 22.83
C ARG A 547 12.78 -10.56 24.02
N SER A 548 14.09 -10.80 23.95
CA SER A 548 15.07 -10.47 24.98
C SER A 548 15.68 -9.06 24.83
N ASP A 549 15.50 -8.41 23.68
CA ASP A 549 16.01 -7.07 23.42
C ASP A 549 15.30 -6.04 24.32
N ARG A 550 16.09 -5.39 25.19
CA ARG A 550 15.64 -4.39 26.16
C ARG A 550 15.24 -3.06 25.51
N ARG A 551 15.50 -2.86 24.22
CA ARG A 551 14.99 -1.73 23.40
C ARG A 551 13.46 -1.73 23.24
N SER A 552 12.77 -2.65 23.91
CA SER A 552 11.32 -2.60 24.06
C SER A 552 10.59 -2.89 22.74
N TRP A 553 11.15 -3.72 21.86
CA TRP A 553 10.44 -4.20 20.66
C TRP A 553 9.23 -5.09 21.01
N ASN A 554 9.30 -5.83 22.12
CA ASN A 554 8.13 -6.48 22.76
C ASN A 554 7.19 -5.51 23.50
N SER A 555 7.64 -4.27 23.66
CA SER A 555 6.97 -3.13 24.30
C SER A 555 6.42 -2.12 23.29
N PHE A 556 6.52 -2.41 21.99
CA PHE A 556 5.41 -2.18 21.07
C PHE A 556 4.19 -2.96 21.57
N LYS A 557 3.66 -2.53 22.72
CA LYS A 557 2.34 -2.88 23.18
C LYS A 557 1.44 -2.28 22.12
N LEU A 558 0.96 -3.14 21.22
CA LEU A 558 -0.32 -3.01 20.54
C LEU A 558 -1.30 -2.38 21.53
N LYS A 559 -1.41 -1.04 21.54
CA LYS A 559 -2.45 -0.32 22.26
C LYS A 559 -3.71 -0.37 21.39
N SER A 560 -4.10 -1.57 20.98
CA SER A 560 -5.47 -1.81 20.53
C SER A 560 -6.26 -2.34 21.72
N VAL A 561 -7.02 -1.43 22.32
CA VAL A 561 -8.20 -1.70 23.18
C VAL A 561 -7.88 -2.09 24.64
N ARG A 562 -8.16 -1.18 25.57
CA ARG A 562 -8.83 -1.56 26.83
C ARG A 562 -10.32 -1.59 26.55
#